data_AF-I7ZZ81-F1
#
_entry.id   AF-I7ZZ81-F1
#
_cell.length_a   1.000
_cell.length_b   1.000
_cell.length_c   1.000
_cell.angle_alpha   90.00
_cell.angle_beta   90.00
_cell.angle_gamma   90.00
#
_symmetry.space_group_name_H-M   'P 1'
#
loop_
_entity.id
_entity.type
_entity.pdbx_description
1 polymer ?
#
loop_
_entity_poly.entity_id
_entity_poly.type
_entity_poly.pdbx_seq_one_letter_code
_entity_poly.pdbx_strand_id
1 'polypeptide(L)'
;MLFEPSLDTLQRVNPTMDLARYFSELPPPTLQPILDASYPFFLLIADVTRLARSIRPLNNTEIQTYSHLLTNLLYYDRHLNDGSLTMNLYLLTMRILLLKVDPVLSTAEATEQISHLSPAGFSILDSLNVNQYLLGFSLWPVAVLGSIATTANEQYIAESKISSLAHRQHGQAMRLRNRLKAIWATPKVERTTSLVHRLHMLVKGI
;
A
#
# COMPACT_ATOMS: atom_id res chain seq x y z
N MET A 1 -6.96 6.44 -7.72
CA MET A 1 -8.31 5.89 -7.43
C MET A 1 -8.44 5.37 -6.00
N LEU A 2 -7.63 4.39 -5.56
CA LEU A 2 -7.74 3.82 -4.19
C LEU A 2 -7.27 4.74 -3.05
N PHE A 3 -6.55 5.83 -3.29
CA PHE A 3 -6.19 6.77 -2.22
C PHE A 3 -7.09 8.01 -2.18
N GLU A 4 -8.10 8.07 -3.07
CA GLU A 4 -9.07 9.16 -3.11
C GLU A 4 -10.43 8.59 -2.72
N PRO A 5 -10.96 8.92 -1.52
CA PRO A 5 -12.23 8.39 -1.06
C PRO A 5 -13.40 8.66 -2.02
N SER A 6 -13.39 9.80 -2.71
CA SER A 6 -14.42 10.17 -3.70
C SER A 6 -14.45 9.26 -4.92
N LEU A 7 -13.36 8.55 -5.21
CA LEU A 7 -13.22 7.61 -6.32
C LEU A 7 -13.30 6.14 -5.87
N ASP A 8 -13.59 5.89 -4.59
CA ASP A 8 -13.74 4.55 -4.03
C ASP A 8 -15.16 4.01 -4.24
N THR A 9 -15.40 3.47 -5.43
CA THR A 9 -16.68 2.85 -5.77
C THR A 9 -16.97 1.60 -4.91
N LEU A 10 -15.94 0.92 -4.39
CA LEU A 10 -16.12 -0.25 -3.53
C LEU A 10 -16.72 0.12 -2.17
N GLN A 11 -16.48 1.33 -1.66
CA GLN A 11 -17.13 1.78 -0.43
C GLN A 11 -18.66 1.82 -0.55
N ARG A 12 -19.18 2.10 -1.76
CA ARG A 12 -20.63 2.13 -2.02
C ARG A 12 -21.25 0.74 -2.13
N VAL A 13 -20.49 -0.23 -2.61
CA VAL A 13 -20.97 -1.59 -2.90
C VAL A 13 -20.72 -2.55 -1.72
N ASN A 14 -19.63 -2.35 -0.98
CA ASN A 14 -19.28 -3.15 0.18
C ASN A 14 -18.83 -2.22 1.34
N PRO A 15 -19.78 -1.75 2.17
CA PRO A 15 -19.46 -0.81 3.25
C PRO A 15 -18.76 -1.48 4.44
N THR A 16 -18.92 -2.79 4.61
CA THR A 16 -18.37 -3.57 5.73
C THR A 16 -17.06 -4.24 5.35
N MET A 17 -16.03 -4.13 6.21
CA MET A 17 -14.79 -4.89 6.07
C MET A 17 -15.00 -6.32 6.57
N ASP A 18 -15.37 -7.23 5.67
CA ASP A 18 -15.44 -8.67 5.97
C ASP A 18 -14.07 -9.31 5.77
N LEU A 19 -13.18 -9.10 6.72
CA LEU A 19 -11.80 -9.61 6.64
C LEU A 19 -11.74 -11.14 6.69
N ALA A 20 -12.66 -11.80 7.39
CA ALA A 20 -12.64 -13.25 7.59
C ALA A 20 -12.70 -14.00 6.26
N ARG A 21 -13.44 -13.44 5.29
CA ARG A 21 -13.59 -13.99 3.93
C ARG A 21 -12.31 -14.02 3.11
N TYR A 22 -11.33 -13.16 3.39
CA TYR A 22 -10.08 -13.14 2.61
C TYR A 22 -9.10 -14.23 3.01
N PHE A 23 -9.22 -14.72 4.25
CA PHE A 23 -8.27 -15.65 4.85
C PHE A 23 -8.86 -17.06 5.04
N SER A 24 -10.16 -17.24 4.80
CA SER A 24 -10.85 -18.53 4.88
C SER A 24 -10.49 -19.51 3.76
N GLU A 25 -10.02 -19.01 2.62
CA GLU A 25 -9.62 -19.81 1.45
C GLU A 25 -8.18 -19.48 1.06
N LEU A 26 -7.24 -19.69 1.99
CA LEU A 26 -5.83 -19.47 1.72
C LEU A 26 -5.06 -20.78 1.49
N PRO A 27 -4.19 -20.84 0.45
CA PRO A 27 -3.96 -19.79 -0.55
C PRO A 27 -5.19 -19.63 -1.47
N PRO A 28 -5.47 -18.41 -1.96
CA PRO A 28 -6.62 -18.20 -2.83
C PRO A 28 -6.46 -19.09 -4.06
N PRO A 29 -7.53 -19.77 -4.52
CA PRO A 29 -7.42 -20.65 -5.67
C PRO A 29 -6.85 -19.87 -6.87
N THR A 30 -5.79 -20.41 -7.46
CA THR A 30 -5.05 -19.85 -8.61
C THR A 30 -5.86 -19.74 -9.90
N LEU A 31 -7.18 -20.00 -9.84
CA LEU A 31 -7.96 -20.46 -10.98
C LEU A 31 -8.91 -19.43 -11.59
N GLN A 32 -8.90 -18.16 -11.16
CA GLN A 32 -9.65 -17.11 -11.86
C GLN A 32 -8.88 -15.79 -11.89
N PRO A 33 -8.15 -15.49 -12.99
CA PRO A 33 -7.42 -14.24 -13.11
C PRO A 33 -8.41 -13.14 -13.46
N ILE A 34 -8.89 -12.42 -12.46
CA ILE A 34 -9.14 -11.00 -12.67
C ILE A 34 -7.79 -10.33 -12.45
N LEU A 35 -7.07 -10.04 -13.55
CA LEU A 35 -5.84 -9.21 -13.54
C LEU A 35 -4.62 -9.87 -12.85
N ASP A 36 -4.33 -11.16 -13.10
CA ASP A 36 -3.15 -11.88 -12.54
C ASP A 36 -3.08 -11.96 -10.99
N ALA A 37 -4.15 -11.58 -10.28
CA ALA A 37 -4.32 -11.76 -8.85
C ALA A 37 -5.74 -12.25 -8.53
N SER A 38 -5.94 -12.88 -7.37
CA SER A 38 -7.27 -13.33 -6.97
C SER A 38 -8.15 -12.14 -6.59
N TYR A 39 -9.46 -12.20 -6.91
CA TYR A 39 -10.42 -11.17 -6.48
C TYR A 39 -10.41 -10.89 -4.96
N PRO A 40 -10.26 -11.90 -4.07
CA PRO A 40 -10.04 -11.67 -2.64
C PRO A 40 -8.81 -10.81 -2.33
N PHE A 41 -7.72 -10.98 -3.07
CA PHE A 41 -6.50 -10.18 -2.88
C PHE A 41 -6.71 -8.71 -3.26
N PHE A 42 -7.47 -8.46 -4.31
CA PHE A 42 -7.87 -7.10 -4.67
C PHE A 42 -8.69 -6.44 -3.55
N LEU A 43 -9.67 -7.15 -2.99
CA LEU A 43 -10.48 -6.64 -1.88
C LEU A 43 -9.65 -6.38 -0.62
N LEU A 44 -8.64 -7.22 -0.35
CA LEU A 44 -7.68 -7.01 0.73
C LEU A 44 -6.92 -5.68 0.57
N ILE A 45 -6.41 -5.37 -0.63
CA ILE A 45 -5.76 -4.08 -0.93
C ILE A 45 -6.73 -2.92 -0.65
N ALA A 46 -7.98 -3.04 -1.08
CA ALA A 46 -9.00 -2.02 -0.90
C ALA A 46 -9.30 -1.77 0.59
N ASP A 47 -9.48 -2.82 1.38
CA ASP A 47 -9.78 -2.71 2.80
C ASP A 47 -8.59 -2.20 3.62
N VAL A 48 -7.36 -2.66 3.34
CA VAL A 48 -6.13 -2.08 3.92
C VAL A 48 -6.07 -0.59 3.65
N THR A 49 -6.35 -0.17 2.40
CA THR A 49 -6.31 1.24 2.02
C THR A 49 -7.39 2.04 2.72
N ARG A 50 -8.60 1.49 2.85
CA ARG A 50 -9.72 2.12 3.54
C ARG A 50 -9.41 2.33 5.03
N LEU A 51 -8.81 1.34 5.69
CA LEU A 51 -8.39 1.46 7.09
C LEU A 51 -7.33 2.55 7.24
N ALA A 52 -6.34 2.55 6.35
CA ALA A 52 -5.26 3.54 6.35
C ALA A 52 -5.74 4.97 6.09
N ARG A 53 -6.86 5.18 5.41
CA ARG A 53 -7.46 6.52 5.25
C ARG A 53 -8.06 7.08 6.54
N SER A 54 -8.19 6.28 7.61
CA SER A 54 -8.70 6.81 8.87
C SER A 54 -7.88 8.02 9.32
N ILE A 55 -8.61 9.08 9.65
CA ILE A 55 -8.06 10.36 10.12
C ILE A 55 -8.19 10.53 11.64
N ARG A 56 -8.98 9.65 12.26
CA ARG A 56 -9.21 9.58 13.70
C ARG A 56 -8.52 8.33 14.26
N PRO A 57 -8.25 8.29 15.58
CA PRO A 57 -7.93 7.05 16.25
C PRO A 57 -8.96 5.97 15.91
N LEU A 58 -8.47 4.73 15.73
CA LEU A 58 -9.30 3.58 15.45
C LEU A 58 -10.20 3.29 16.67
N ASN A 59 -11.45 2.93 16.43
CA ASN A 59 -12.36 2.46 17.48
C ASN A 59 -12.08 0.98 17.82
N ASN A 60 -12.69 0.47 18.89
CA ASN A 60 -12.43 -0.90 19.36
C ASN A 60 -12.65 -1.97 18.28
N THR A 61 -13.69 -1.84 17.47
CA THR A 61 -13.98 -2.76 16.37
C THR A 61 -12.90 -2.68 15.28
N GLU A 62 -12.50 -1.48 14.90
CA GLU A 62 -11.43 -1.25 13.92
C GLU A 62 -10.06 -1.75 14.43
N ILE A 63 -9.79 -1.67 15.74
CA ILE A 63 -8.58 -2.22 16.35
C ILE A 63 -8.56 -3.75 16.27
N GLN A 64 -9.71 -4.41 16.48
CA GLN A 64 -9.83 -5.86 16.31
C GLN A 64 -9.63 -6.25 14.84
N THR A 65 -10.25 -5.52 13.93
CA THR A 65 -10.08 -5.65 12.47
C THR A 65 -8.61 -5.49 12.08
N TYR A 66 -7.93 -4.45 12.57
CA TYR A 66 -6.51 -4.21 12.36
C TYR A 66 -5.65 -5.38 12.86
N SER A 67 -5.86 -5.81 14.10
CA SER A 67 -5.07 -6.89 14.72
C SER A 67 -5.22 -8.21 13.96
N HIS A 68 -6.44 -8.55 13.55
CA HIS A 68 -6.71 -9.74 12.75
C HIS A 68 -6.04 -9.66 11.38
N LEU A 69 -6.17 -8.52 10.69
CA LEU A 69 -5.54 -8.26 9.40
C LEU A 69 -4.02 -8.41 9.47
N LEU A 70 -3.37 -7.77 10.45
CA LEU A 70 -1.92 -7.82 10.62
C LEU A 70 -1.44 -9.24 10.92
N THR A 71 -2.14 -9.97 11.79
CA THR A 71 -1.83 -11.36 12.11
C THR A 71 -1.88 -12.24 10.87
N ASN A 72 -2.94 -12.09 10.06
CA ASN A 72 -3.11 -12.91 8.88
C ASN A 72 -2.11 -12.54 7.76
N LEU A 73 -1.76 -11.26 7.60
CA LEU A 73 -0.71 -10.83 6.68
C LEU A 73 0.64 -11.46 7.05
N LEU A 74 0.99 -11.46 8.35
CA LEU A 74 2.23 -12.08 8.83
C LEU A 74 2.21 -13.60 8.68
N TYR A 75 1.06 -14.25 8.91
CA TYR A 75 0.90 -15.68 8.67
C TYR A 75 1.09 -16.04 7.19
N TYR A 76 0.45 -15.28 6.30
CA TYR A 76 0.56 -15.48 4.86
C TYR A 76 2.01 -15.32 4.38
N ASP A 77 2.67 -14.24 4.79
CA ASP A 77 4.07 -13.95 4.45
C ASP A 77 5.02 -15.09 4.87
N ARG A 78 4.78 -15.73 6.02
CA ARG A 78 5.64 -16.78 6.57
C ARG A 78 5.35 -18.19 6.03
N HIS A 79 4.12 -18.49 5.65
CA HIS A 79 3.69 -19.88 5.47
C HIS A 79 3.09 -20.19 4.09
N LEU A 80 2.61 -19.18 3.38
CA LEU A 80 1.83 -19.38 2.15
C LEU A 80 2.38 -18.62 0.95
N ASN A 81 3.38 -17.79 1.19
CA ASN A 81 4.05 -17.00 0.18
C ASN A 81 4.96 -17.91 -0.67
N ASP A 82 4.68 -17.95 -1.96
CA ASP A 82 5.41 -18.76 -2.95
C ASP A 82 6.77 -18.16 -3.34
N GLY A 83 7.14 -17.02 -2.73
CA GLY A 83 8.35 -16.27 -3.04
C GLY A 83 8.20 -15.30 -4.22
N SER A 84 6.98 -15.12 -4.75
CA SER A 84 6.69 -14.15 -5.79
C SER A 84 7.09 -12.74 -5.36
N LEU A 85 8.03 -12.13 -6.09
CA LEU A 85 8.47 -10.74 -5.86
C LEU A 85 7.28 -9.77 -5.87
N THR A 86 6.29 -10.01 -6.73
CA THR A 86 5.08 -9.19 -6.80
C THR A 86 4.26 -9.31 -5.52
N MET A 87 4.03 -10.53 -5.04
CA MET A 87 3.25 -10.75 -3.82
C MET A 87 3.97 -10.15 -2.60
N ASN A 88 5.28 -10.35 -2.51
CA ASN A 88 6.14 -9.71 -1.51
C ASN A 88 5.99 -8.19 -1.50
N LEU A 89 6.02 -7.55 -2.68
CA LEU A 89 5.87 -6.11 -2.80
C LEU A 89 4.53 -5.63 -2.21
N TYR A 90 3.43 -6.31 -2.53
CA TYR A 90 2.12 -5.95 -2.03
C TYR A 90 1.99 -6.17 -0.52
N LEU A 91 2.47 -7.30 0.01
CA LEU A 91 2.43 -7.58 1.46
C LEU A 91 3.26 -6.55 2.24
N LEU A 92 4.47 -6.22 1.77
CA LEU A 92 5.31 -5.19 2.36
C LEU A 92 4.63 -3.83 2.35
N THR A 93 4.02 -3.45 1.23
CA THR A 93 3.34 -2.15 1.11
C THR A 93 2.05 -2.08 1.93
N MET A 94 1.31 -3.18 2.10
CA MET A 94 0.21 -3.27 3.07
C MET A 94 0.71 -3.04 4.49
N ARG A 95 1.78 -3.73 4.91
CA ARG A 95 2.37 -3.55 6.24
C ARG A 95 2.82 -2.11 6.48
N ILE A 96 3.54 -1.52 5.52
CA ILE A 96 3.97 -0.11 5.58
C ILE A 96 2.77 0.83 5.72
N LEU A 97 1.73 0.63 4.92
CA LEU A 97 0.56 1.51 4.94
C LEU A 97 -0.24 1.38 6.25
N LEU A 98 -0.31 0.19 6.82
CA LEU A 98 -0.98 -0.08 8.10
C LEU A 98 -0.27 0.58 9.29
N LEU A 99 1.07 0.73 9.25
CA LEU A 99 1.82 1.46 10.29
C LEU A 99 1.38 2.91 10.47
N LYS A 100 0.72 3.51 9.46
CA LYS A 100 0.11 4.85 9.57
C LYS A 100 -0.99 4.91 10.65
N VAL A 101 -1.71 3.81 10.85
CA VAL A 101 -2.90 3.73 11.71
C VAL A 101 -2.74 2.69 12.82
N ASP A 102 -1.50 2.30 13.13
CA ASP A 102 -1.21 1.35 14.19
C ASP A 102 -1.72 1.91 15.54
N PRO A 103 -2.59 1.19 16.26
CA PRO A 103 -3.18 1.67 17.51
C PRO A 103 -2.25 1.58 18.71
N VAL A 104 -1.11 0.87 18.59
CA VAL A 104 -0.17 0.60 19.68
C VAL A 104 1.08 1.45 19.55
N LEU A 105 1.61 1.59 18.33
CA LEU A 105 2.87 2.28 18.10
C LEU A 105 2.70 3.81 18.13
N SER A 106 3.67 4.48 18.76
CA SER A 106 3.86 5.91 18.57
C SER A 106 4.26 6.23 17.11
N THR A 107 4.06 7.47 16.69
CA THR A 107 4.48 7.91 15.34
C THR A 107 5.99 7.73 15.10
N ALA A 108 6.80 7.84 16.16
CA ALA A 108 8.25 7.64 16.09
C ALA A 108 8.60 6.17 15.83
N GLU A 109 8.03 5.25 16.60
CA GLU A 109 8.24 3.80 16.42
C GLU A 109 7.71 3.34 15.06
N ALA A 110 6.54 3.82 14.64
CA ALA A 110 6.01 3.54 13.32
C ALA A 110 6.94 4.03 12.20
N THR A 111 7.53 5.22 12.35
CA THR A 111 8.50 5.76 11.38
C THR A 111 9.78 4.92 11.31
N GLU A 112 10.27 4.43 12.46
CA GLU A 112 11.41 3.52 12.51
C GLU A 112 11.11 2.20 11.80
N GLN A 113 9.94 1.60 12.07
CA GLN A 113 9.50 0.38 11.39
C GLN A 113 9.35 0.57 9.88
N ILE A 114 8.79 1.71 9.42
CA ILE A 114 8.74 2.03 8.00
C ILE A 114 10.15 2.11 7.42
N SER A 115 11.09 2.77 8.12
CA SER A 115 12.48 2.90 7.68
C SER A 115 13.17 1.54 7.55
N HIS A 116 12.87 0.59 8.45
CA HIS A 116 13.39 -0.77 8.40
C HIS A 116 12.81 -1.58 7.21
N LEU A 117 11.53 -1.40 6.89
CA LEU A 117 10.86 -2.12 5.80
C LEU A 117 11.15 -1.54 4.41
N SER A 118 11.48 -0.25 4.31
CA SER A 118 11.62 0.48 3.06
C SER A 118 12.67 -0.11 2.10
N PRO A 119 13.90 -0.48 2.53
CA PRO A 119 14.93 -0.99 1.62
C PRO A 119 14.50 -2.25 0.86
N ALA A 120 13.83 -3.19 1.54
CA ALA A 120 13.30 -4.39 0.90
C ALA A 120 12.25 -4.05 -0.16
N GLY A 121 11.33 -3.13 0.16
CA GLY A 121 10.31 -2.66 -0.77
C GLY A 121 10.91 -2.01 -2.03
N PHE A 122 11.88 -1.10 -1.88
CA PHE A 122 12.53 -0.46 -3.01
C PHE A 122 13.40 -1.40 -3.85
N SER A 123 14.10 -2.34 -3.21
CA SER A 123 14.88 -3.37 -3.91
C SER A 123 13.98 -4.23 -4.82
N ILE A 124 12.87 -4.71 -4.28
CA ILE A 124 11.89 -5.48 -5.05
C ILE A 124 11.31 -4.59 -6.16
N LEU A 125 10.88 -3.37 -5.83
CA LEU A 125 10.29 -2.46 -6.81
C LEU A 125 11.24 -2.19 -7.98
N ASP A 126 12.52 -1.94 -7.73
CA ASP A 126 13.51 -1.66 -8.77
C ASP A 126 13.67 -2.84 -9.74
N SER A 127 13.78 -4.05 -9.21
CA SER A 127 13.94 -5.29 -10.00
C SER A 127 12.72 -5.68 -10.84
N LEU A 128 11.51 -5.20 -10.48
CA LEU A 128 10.27 -5.63 -11.11
C LEU A 128 10.06 -4.98 -12.50
N ASN A 129 9.72 -5.80 -13.49
CA ASN A 129 9.24 -5.30 -14.77
C ASN A 129 7.73 -5.02 -14.70
N VAL A 130 7.37 -3.79 -14.31
CA VAL A 130 5.96 -3.38 -14.12
C VAL A 130 5.09 -3.51 -15.38
N ASN A 131 5.70 -3.59 -16.57
CA ASN A 131 4.98 -3.74 -17.85
C ASN A 131 4.50 -5.17 -18.11
N GLN A 132 5.05 -6.16 -17.41
CA GLN A 132 4.65 -7.56 -17.56
C GLN A 132 3.39 -7.91 -16.75
N TYR A 133 2.96 -7.04 -15.84
CA TYR A 133 1.77 -7.27 -15.03
C TYR A 133 0.54 -6.58 -15.65
N LEU A 134 -0.59 -7.30 -15.68
CA LEU A 134 -1.89 -6.75 -16.13
C LEU A 134 -2.59 -5.92 -15.04
N LEU A 135 -1.97 -5.76 -13.87
CA LEU A 135 -2.63 -5.19 -12.71
C LEU A 135 -3.00 -3.72 -12.92
N GLY A 136 -4.31 -3.44 -12.87
CA GLY A 136 -4.85 -2.09 -12.64
C GLY A 136 -4.37 -1.46 -11.31
N PHE A 137 -3.72 -2.25 -10.45
CA PHE A 137 -3.21 -1.85 -9.14
C PHE A 137 -1.68 -1.76 -9.07
N SER A 138 -0.93 -1.90 -10.17
CA SER A 138 0.54 -1.78 -10.14
C SER A 138 1.01 -0.40 -9.64
N LEU A 139 0.19 0.64 -9.82
CA LEU A 139 0.47 1.97 -9.27
C LEU A 139 0.30 2.05 -7.75
N TRP A 140 -0.45 1.13 -7.12
CA TRP A 140 -0.72 1.16 -5.68
C TRP A 140 0.55 0.96 -4.82
N PRO A 141 1.35 -0.12 -5.00
CA PRO A 141 2.57 -0.29 -4.22
C PRO A 141 3.60 0.81 -4.56
N VAL A 142 3.65 1.26 -5.82
CA VAL A 142 4.47 2.40 -6.25
C VAL A 142 4.09 3.68 -5.51
N ALA A 143 2.80 3.91 -5.27
CA ALA A 143 2.33 5.07 -4.54
C ALA A 143 2.73 5.03 -3.06
N VAL A 144 2.56 3.87 -2.40
CA VAL A 144 2.95 3.68 -1.00
C VAL A 144 4.46 3.90 -0.83
N LEU A 145 5.30 3.17 -1.57
CA LEU A 145 6.75 3.32 -1.50
C LEU A 145 7.21 4.70 -1.94
N GLY A 146 6.68 5.21 -3.05
CA GLY A 146 7.01 6.54 -3.56
C GLY A 146 6.73 7.64 -2.54
N SER A 147 5.65 7.53 -1.74
CA SER A 147 5.36 8.52 -0.71
C SER A 147 6.40 8.57 0.42
N ILE A 148 7.02 7.43 0.75
CA ILE A 148 8.03 7.33 1.80
C ILE A 148 9.46 7.46 1.27
N ALA A 149 9.66 7.68 -0.03
CA ALA A 149 10.98 7.86 -0.65
C ALA A 149 11.73 9.07 -0.07
N THR A 150 12.86 8.83 0.57
CA THR A 150 13.68 9.86 1.25
C THR A 150 14.92 10.27 0.45
N THR A 151 15.42 9.38 -0.40
CA THR A 151 16.61 9.59 -1.23
C THR A 151 16.27 9.85 -2.69
N ALA A 152 17.18 10.50 -3.42
CA ALA A 152 17.01 10.72 -4.86
C ALA A 152 16.91 9.39 -5.63
N ASN A 153 17.59 8.34 -5.19
CA ASN A 153 17.53 7.01 -5.80
C ASN A 153 16.14 6.37 -5.64
N GLU A 154 15.57 6.41 -4.43
CA GLU A 154 14.22 5.89 -4.17
C GLU A 154 13.15 6.64 -4.99
N GLN A 155 13.28 7.97 -5.08
CA GLN A 155 12.40 8.80 -5.91
C GLN A 155 12.54 8.46 -7.40
N TYR A 156 13.76 8.24 -7.88
CA TYR A 156 14.02 7.81 -9.25
C TYR A 156 13.39 6.45 -9.56
N ILE A 157 13.52 5.46 -8.67
CA ILE A 157 12.89 4.14 -8.82
C ILE A 157 11.37 4.31 -9.00
N ALA A 158 10.72 5.09 -8.14
CA ALA A 158 9.28 5.34 -8.24
C ALA A 158 8.90 6.05 -9.56
N GLU A 159 9.61 7.11 -9.95
CA GLU A 159 9.36 7.86 -11.20
C GLU A 159 9.56 6.98 -12.45
N SER A 160 10.55 6.10 -12.45
CA SER A 160 10.81 5.15 -13.53
C SER A 160 9.62 4.20 -13.72
N LYS A 161 9.09 3.64 -12.63
CA LYS A 161 7.90 2.76 -12.69
C LYS A 161 6.64 3.51 -13.11
N ILE A 162 6.44 4.73 -12.61
CA ILE A 162 5.31 5.57 -13.03
C ILE A 162 5.38 5.87 -14.52
N SER A 163 6.57 6.23 -15.03
CA SER A 163 6.77 6.49 -16.47
C SER A 163 6.42 5.27 -17.32
N SER A 164 6.87 4.09 -16.89
CA SER A 164 6.58 2.82 -17.57
C SER A 164 5.07 2.55 -17.62
N LEU A 165 4.38 2.73 -16.49
CA LEU A 165 2.93 2.51 -16.38
C LEU A 165 2.09 3.59 -17.08
N ALA A 166 2.64 4.79 -17.30
CA ALA A 166 1.94 5.89 -17.96
C ALA A 166 1.55 5.57 -19.41
N HIS A 167 2.21 4.61 -20.07
CA HIS A 167 1.82 4.14 -21.40
C HIS A 167 0.43 3.48 -21.43
N ARG A 168 0.01 2.85 -20.33
CA ARG A 168 -1.28 2.14 -20.22
C ARG A 168 -2.29 2.85 -19.32
N GLN A 169 -1.80 3.57 -18.31
CA GLN A 169 -2.60 4.18 -17.25
C GLN A 169 -2.32 5.68 -17.13
N HIS A 170 -2.16 6.37 -18.27
CA HIS A 170 -1.65 7.75 -18.34
C HIS A 170 -2.26 8.70 -17.30
N GLY A 171 -3.60 8.78 -17.23
CA GLY A 171 -4.29 9.67 -16.31
C GLY A 171 -4.00 9.37 -14.83
N GLN A 172 -3.99 8.10 -14.42
CA GLN A 172 -3.70 7.71 -13.03
C GLN A 172 -2.22 7.88 -12.71
N ALA A 173 -1.33 7.53 -13.64
CA ALA A 173 0.12 7.68 -13.50
C ALA A 173 0.52 9.15 -13.33
N MET A 174 -0.03 10.06 -14.16
CA MET A 174 0.25 11.49 -14.07
C MET A 174 -0.29 12.11 -12.77
N ARG A 175 -1.49 11.71 -12.32
CA ARG A 175 -2.02 12.14 -11.02
C ARG A 175 -1.13 11.68 -9.87
N LEU A 176 -0.69 10.42 -9.89
CA LEU A 176 0.22 9.89 -8.87
C LEU A 176 1.55 10.64 -8.88
N ARG A 177 2.17 10.84 -10.05
CA ARG A 177 3.40 11.62 -10.21
C ARG A 177 3.29 12.99 -9.56
N ASN A 178 2.25 13.75 -9.90
CA ASN A 178 2.06 15.10 -9.37
C ASN A 178 1.92 15.08 -7.84
N ARG A 179 1.18 14.10 -7.30
CA ARG A 179 1.02 13.93 -5.86
C ARG A 179 2.34 13.59 -5.17
N LEU A 180 3.12 12.66 -5.71
CA LEU A 180 4.42 12.31 -5.15
C LEU A 180 5.40 13.48 -5.17
N LYS A 181 5.45 14.24 -6.27
CA LYS A 181 6.27 15.47 -6.35
C LYS A 181 5.93 16.47 -5.26
N ALA A 182 4.65 16.68 -5.00
CA ALA A 182 4.21 17.58 -3.95
C ALA A 182 4.52 17.02 -2.53
N ILE A 183 4.43 15.70 -2.31
CA ILE A 183 4.92 15.05 -1.07
C ILE A 183 6.44 15.26 -0.92
N TRP A 184 7.23 15.06 -1.97
CA TRP A 184 8.68 15.22 -1.92
C TRP A 184 9.13 16.67 -1.72
N ALA A 185 8.33 17.63 -2.18
CA ALA A 185 8.58 19.05 -1.99
C ALA A 185 8.29 19.53 -0.56
N THR A 186 7.62 18.72 0.29
CA THR A 186 7.40 19.12 1.68
C THR A 186 8.72 19.22 2.44
N PRO A 187 8.91 20.29 3.22
CA PRO A 187 10.07 20.41 4.09
C PRO A 187 10.18 19.19 5.00
N LYS A 188 11.41 18.75 5.29
CA LYS A 188 11.62 17.68 6.26
C LYS A 188 11.13 18.16 7.63
N VAL A 189 9.92 17.74 8.02
CA VAL A 189 9.46 17.69 9.41
C VAL A 189 10.48 16.88 10.22
N GLU A 190 10.47 16.97 11.55
CA GLU A 190 11.32 16.13 12.42
C GLU A 190 11.45 14.71 11.85
N ARG A 191 12.71 14.28 11.63
CA ARG A 191 13.01 13.01 10.93
C ARG A 191 12.23 11.84 11.52
N THR A 192 12.01 11.89 12.83
CA THR A 192 11.30 10.92 13.67
C THR A 192 9.83 10.70 13.29
N THR A 193 9.17 11.63 12.60
CA THR A 193 7.73 11.48 12.24
C THR A 193 7.45 11.62 10.75
N SER A 194 8.49 11.94 9.97
CA SER A 194 8.37 12.35 8.57
C SER A 194 7.73 11.30 7.64
N LEU A 195 7.99 10.00 7.85
CA LEU A 195 7.47 8.95 6.96
C LEU A 195 5.98 8.69 7.17
N VAL A 196 5.54 8.61 8.43
CA VAL A 196 4.12 8.49 8.76
C VAL A 196 3.37 9.73 8.27
N HIS A 197 3.93 10.93 8.40
CA HIS A 197 3.33 12.15 7.86
C HIS A 197 3.15 12.09 6.34
N ARG A 198 4.14 11.60 5.60
CA ARG A 198 4.04 11.44 4.13
C ARG A 198 2.99 10.41 3.72
N LEU A 199 2.82 9.32 4.47
CA LEU A 199 1.70 8.39 4.29
C LEU A 199 0.35 9.07 4.56
N HIS A 200 0.26 9.99 5.52
CA HIS A 200 -0.95 10.80 5.72
C HIS A 200 -1.28 11.66 4.49
N MET A 201 -0.29 12.32 3.90
CA MET A 201 -0.47 13.09 2.66
C MET A 201 -0.90 12.22 1.48
N LEU A 202 -0.36 11.00 1.38
CA LEU A 202 -0.74 10.03 0.34
C LEU A 202 -2.22 9.64 0.42
N VAL A 203 -2.82 9.57 1.61
CA VAL A 203 -4.21 9.10 1.76
C VAL A 203 -5.24 10.22 1.93
N LYS A 204 -4.88 11.39 2.48
CA LYS A 204 -5.84 12.49 2.72
C LYS A 204 -5.98 13.48 1.55
N GLY A 205 -4.90 13.69 0.82
CA GLY A 205 -4.74 14.81 -0.10
C GLY A 205 -3.63 15.71 0.44
N ILE A 206 -3.11 16.58 -0.42
CA ILE A 206 -2.14 17.61 -0.06
C ILE A 206 -2.90 18.91 0.12
#